data_AF-A0A5B6ZPF0-F1
#
_entry.id   AF-A0A5B6ZPF0-F1
#
_cell.length_a   1.000
_cell.length_b   1.000
_cell.length_c   1.000
_cell.angle_alpha   90.00
_cell.angle_beta   90.00
_cell.angle_gamma   90.00
#
_symmetry.space_group_name_H-M   'P 1'
#
loop_
_entity.id
_entity.type
_entity.pdbx_description
1 polymer ?
#
loop_
_entity_poly.entity_id
_entity_poly.type
_entity_poly.pdbx_seq_one_letter_code
_entity_poly.pdbx_strand_id
1 'polypeptide(L)'
;MGSKSVVDLMEASSGVHFSGFHLDGLEARNSEVEEPTTSAADNVHKQPFVIGVAGGAASGKTTVCDMIIEQLRDQRVVLVNLDSFYHNLTPEELTRVHECNFDHPDAFDTEQL
;
A
#
# COMPACT_ATOMS: atom_id res chain seq x y z
N MET A 1 -28.74 8.78 -17.99
CA MET A 1 -27.33 8.33 -17.91
C MET A 1 -26.60 9.28 -16.99
N GLY A 2 -26.48 8.94 -15.70
CA GLY A 2 -25.74 9.76 -14.73
C GLY A 2 -24.25 9.49 -14.88
N SER A 3 -23.46 10.55 -15.09
CA SER A 3 -22.00 10.53 -15.03
C SER A 3 -21.57 10.15 -13.61
N LYS A 4 -20.75 9.09 -13.49
CA LYS A 4 -20.12 8.72 -12.22
C LYS A 4 -19.26 9.89 -11.72
N SER A 5 -19.38 10.23 -10.45
CA SER A 5 -18.62 11.32 -9.83
C SER A 5 -17.14 10.95 -9.80
N VAL A 6 -16.26 11.93 -9.98
CA VAL A 6 -14.80 11.74 -9.84
C VAL A 6 -14.45 11.26 -8.43
N VAL A 7 -15.26 11.64 -7.44
CA VAL A 7 -15.16 11.17 -6.06
C VAL A 7 -15.36 9.65 -5.97
N ASP A 8 -16.35 9.11 -6.68
CA ASP A 8 -16.62 7.66 -6.71
C ASP A 8 -15.46 6.87 -7.34
N LEU A 9 -14.70 7.49 -8.25
CA LEU A 9 -13.54 6.86 -8.91
C LEU A 9 -12.30 6.87 -8.02
N MET A 10 -12.09 7.93 -7.23
CA MET A 10 -11.01 8.01 -6.24
C MET A 10 -11.26 7.04 -5.07
N GLU A 11 -12.52 6.87 -4.67
CA GLU A 11 -12.92 5.90 -3.65
C GLU A 11 -12.75 4.44 -4.13
N ALA A 12 -12.97 4.17 -5.42
CA ALA A 12 -12.69 2.84 -5.99
C ALA A 12 -11.19 2.47 -6.02
N SER A 13 -10.30 3.47 -6.09
CA SER A 13 -8.84 3.27 -6.08
C SER A 13 -8.21 3.16 -4.70
N SER A 14 -8.97 3.40 -3.62
CA SER A 14 -8.48 3.36 -2.23
C SER A 14 -8.82 2.06 -1.48
N GLY A 15 -9.34 1.05 -2.20
CA GLY A 15 -9.56 -0.28 -1.64
C GLY A 15 -8.25 -0.94 -1.22
N VAL A 16 -8.05 -1.12 0.08
CA VAL A 16 -6.92 -1.88 0.64
C VAL A 16 -6.99 -3.32 0.11
N HIS A 17 -6.11 -3.69 -0.81
CA HIS A 17 -6.00 -5.06 -1.30
C HIS A 17 -5.30 -5.92 -0.25
N PHE A 18 -6.08 -6.57 0.61
CA PHE A 18 -5.58 -7.50 1.62
C PHE A 18 -5.67 -8.93 1.09
N SER A 19 -4.56 -9.51 0.62
CA SER A 19 -4.50 -10.94 0.34
C SER A 19 -4.54 -11.70 1.67
N GLY A 20 -5.69 -12.32 1.94
CA GLY A 20 -6.09 -12.87 3.24
C GLY A 20 -5.10 -13.87 3.86
N PHE A 21 -5.12 -13.91 5.19
CA PHE A 21 -4.54 -14.98 5.99
C PHE A 21 -5.13 -16.34 5.55
N HIS A 22 -4.28 -17.24 5.07
CA HIS A 22 -4.59 -18.67 4.97
C HIS A 22 -4.38 -19.29 6.36
N LEU A 23 -5.45 -19.40 7.14
CA LEU A 23 -5.45 -20.19 8.36
C LEU A 23 -5.79 -21.65 7.99
N ASP A 24 -4.80 -22.38 7.47
CA ASP A 24 -4.96 -23.81 7.21
C ASP A 24 -4.75 -24.62 8.51
N GLY A 25 -5.86 -25.18 9.00
CA GLY A 25 -5.94 -26.55 9.53
C GLY A 25 -5.09 -26.90 10.75
N LEU A 26 -5.56 -26.54 11.95
CA LEU A 26 -5.20 -27.25 13.17
C LEU A 26 -6.15 -28.46 13.36
N GLU A 27 -5.88 -29.55 12.64
CA GLU A 27 -6.40 -30.88 12.97
C GLU A 27 -5.21 -31.80 13.28
N ALA A 28 -5.27 -32.38 14.48
CA ALA A 28 -4.19 -33.11 15.14
C ALA A 28 -3.68 -34.31 14.30
N ARG A 29 -2.37 -34.34 14.03
CA ARG A 29 -1.67 -35.53 13.54
C ARG A 29 -0.32 -35.67 14.25
N ASN A 30 -0.31 -36.37 15.38
CA ASN A 30 0.90 -36.96 15.95
C ASN A 30 1.34 -38.11 15.03
N SER A 31 2.59 -38.09 14.54
CA SER A 31 3.46 -39.25 14.33
C SER A 31 4.84 -38.78 13.85
N GLU A 32 5.86 -39.14 14.62
CA GLU A 32 7.28 -38.84 14.47
C GLU A 32 7.90 -39.55 13.25
N VAL A 33 8.72 -38.87 12.44
CA VAL A 33 9.96 -39.40 11.81
C VAL A 33 10.94 -38.26 11.50
N GLU A 34 12.02 -38.23 12.29
CA GLU A 34 13.42 -37.77 12.10
C GLU A 34 13.83 -36.43 11.43
N GLU A 35 14.66 -35.71 12.20
CA GLU A 35 15.40 -34.46 11.98
C GLU A 35 16.37 -34.44 10.77
N PRO A 36 16.67 -33.22 10.27
CA PRO A 36 18.05 -32.77 10.20
C PRO A 36 18.28 -31.64 11.19
N THR A 37 19.23 -31.88 12.09
CA THR A 37 19.74 -30.95 13.08
C THR A 37 20.30 -29.70 12.43
N THR A 38 19.58 -28.58 12.53
CA THR A 38 20.14 -27.23 12.47
C THR A 38 19.45 -26.36 13.51
N SER A 39 20.05 -26.41 14.71
CA SER A 39 20.32 -25.29 15.61
C SER A 39 19.48 -24.03 15.41
N ALA A 40 18.70 -23.73 16.46
CA ALA A 40 18.11 -22.45 16.79
C ALA A 40 17.20 -21.87 15.69
N ALA A 41 15.89 -21.91 15.95
CA ALA A 41 14.93 -21.10 15.25
C ALA A 41 15.30 -19.61 15.40
N ASP A 42 16.11 -19.11 14.48
CA ASP A 42 16.21 -17.69 14.21
C ASP A 42 14.79 -17.25 13.86
N ASN A 43 14.17 -16.49 14.77
CA ASN A 43 13.08 -15.61 14.41
C ASN A 43 13.66 -14.58 13.45
N VAL A 44 13.88 -14.98 12.20
CA VAL A 44 14.24 -14.08 11.11
C VAL A 44 12.98 -13.26 10.87
N HIS A 45 12.88 -12.14 11.59
CA HIS A 45 11.98 -11.07 11.21
C HIS A 45 12.31 -10.72 9.77
N LYS A 46 11.47 -11.16 8.82
CA LYS A 46 11.63 -10.83 7.42
C LYS A 46 11.58 -9.31 7.32
N GLN A 47 12.72 -8.70 6.99
CA GLN A 47 12.77 -7.26 6.78
C GLN A 47 11.95 -6.92 5.53
N PRO A 48 11.09 -5.88 5.58
CA PRO A 48 10.33 -5.47 4.41
C PRO A 48 11.28 -4.96 3.31
N PHE A 49 10.94 -5.26 2.07
CA PHE A 49 11.60 -4.71 0.89
C PHE A 49 10.74 -3.56 0.35
N VAL A 50 11.34 -2.38 0.18
CA VAL A 50 10.62 -1.15 -0.22
C VAL A 50 11.02 -0.77 -1.64
N ILE A 51 10.02 -0.51 -2.49
CA ILE A 51 10.19 0.00 -3.85
C ILE A 51 9.57 1.39 -3.90
N GLY A 52 10.41 2.41 -4.17
CA GLY A 52 9.93 3.77 -4.42
C GLY A 52 9.60 3.98 -5.89
N VAL A 53 8.40 4.47 -6.19
CA VAL A 53 7.97 4.82 -7.56
C VAL A 53 7.69 6.33 -7.63
N ALA A 54 8.49 7.07 -8.40
CA ALA A 54 8.43 8.52 -8.50
C ALA A 54 8.23 9.01 -9.95
N GLY A 55 7.70 10.23 -10.10
CA GLY A 55 7.39 10.84 -11.40
C GLY A 55 6.28 11.89 -11.28
N GLY A 56 6.12 12.72 -12.32
CA GLY A 56 5.11 13.78 -12.34
C GLY A 56 3.67 13.27 -12.28
N ALA A 57 2.71 14.19 -12.10
CA ALA A 57 1.29 13.87 -12.20
C ALA A 57 0.97 13.22 -13.55
N ALA A 58 0.08 12.23 -13.55
CA ALA A 58 -0.33 11.46 -14.75
C ALA A 58 0.79 10.73 -15.52
N SER A 59 1.98 10.54 -14.93
CA SER A 59 3.09 9.81 -15.59
C SER A 59 2.93 8.27 -15.61
N GLY A 60 1.87 7.73 -15.01
CA GLY A 60 1.61 6.28 -14.97
C GLY A 60 2.15 5.53 -13.74
N LYS A 61 2.48 6.23 -12.63
CA LYS A 61 3.00 5.60 -11.40
C LYS A 61 2.09 4.50 -10.86
N THR A 62 0.78 4.79 -10.73
CA THR A 62 -0.22 3.83 -10.27
C THR A 62 -0.25 2.58 -11.15
N THR A 63 -0.24 2.76 -12.47
CA THR A 63 -0.18 1.65 -13.42
C THR A 63 1.06 0.78 -13.23
N VAL A 64 2.24 1.39 -13.01
CA VAL A 64 3.46 0.64 -12.73
C VAL A 64 3.36 -0.12 -11.40
N CYS A 65 2.81 0.49 -10.35
CA CYS A 65 2.58 -0.17 -9.07
C CYS A 65 1.66 -1.39 -9.22
N ASP A 66 0.55 -1.24 -9.94
CA ASP A 66 -0.42 -2.33 -10.19
C ASP A 66 0.26 -3.50 -10.92
N MET A 67 1.04 -3.20 -11.97
CA MET A 67 1.80 -4.22 -12.71
C MET A 67 2.82 -4.95 -11.82
N ILE A 68 3.49 -4.24 -10.91
CA ILE A 68 4.43 -4.87 -9.96
C ILE A 68 3.68 -5.81 -9.00
N ILE A 69 2.55 -5.36 -8.46
CA ILE A 69 1.71 -6.14 -7.54
C ILE A 69 1.22 -7.42 -8.24
N GLU A 70 0.75 -7.31 -9.48
CA GLU A 70 0.31 -8.46 -10.30
C GLU A 70 1.44 -9.50 -10.50
N GLN A 71 2.68 -9.05 -10.66
CA GLN A 71 3.84 -9.94 -10.85
C GLN A 71 4.29 -10.61 -9.54
N LEU A 72 4.09 -9.96 -8.39
CA LEU A 72 4.48 -10.47 -7.07
C LEU A 72 3.50 -11.53 -6.51
N ARG A 73 2.28 -11.61 -7.05
CA ARG A 73 1.27 -12.65 -6.76
C ARG A 73 1.06 -12.91 -5.26
N ASP A 74 1.57 -14.05 -4.76
CA ASP A 74 1.31 -14.58 -3.41
C ASP A 74 2.15 -13.89 -2.32
N GLN A 75 3.00 -12.92 -2.68
CA GLN A 75 3.70 -12.12 -1.70
C GLN A 75 2.74 -11.15 -1.00
N ARG A 76 2.99 -10.89 0.28
CA ARG A 76 2.28 -9.85 1.01
C ARG A 76 2.81 -8.49 0.53
N VAL A 77 1.99 -7.77 -0.22
CA VAL A 77 2.31 -6.43 -0.72
C VAL A 77 1.38 -5.40 -0.11
N VAL A 78 1.93 -4.25 0.26
CA VAL A 78 1.18 -3.08 0.71
C VAL A 78 1.55 -1.92 -0.21
N LEU A 79 0.54 -1.24 -0.75
CA LEU A 79 0.71 -0.02 -1.53
C LEU A 79 0.48 1.18 -0.62
N VAL A 80 1.50 2.04 -0.49
CA VAL A 80 1.41 3.32 0.24
C VAL A 80 1.51 4.43 -0.80
N ASN A 81 0.45 5.23 -0.94
CA ASN A 81 0.46 6.39 -1.84
C ASN A 81 0.73 7.67 -1.04
N LEU A 82 1.74 8.43 -1.45
CA LEU A 82 2.08 9.71 -0.82
C LEU A 82 0.95 10.74 -0.96
N ASP A 83 0.09 10.62 -1.99
CA ASP A 83 -1.08 11.50 -2.15
C ASP A 83 -2.08 11.37 -0.97
N SER A 84 -2.06 10.25 -0.23
CA SER A 84 -2.90 10.07 0.95
C SER A 84 -2.41 10.85 2.18
N PHE A 85 -1.21 11.44 2.10
CA PHE A 85 -0.57 12.17 3.19
C PHE A 85 -0.44 13.66 2.90
N TYR A 86 -1.20 14.21 1.94
CA TYR A 86 -1.37 15.66 1.88
C TYR A 86 -2.05 16.17 3.15
N HIS A 87 -1.61 17.33 3.64
CA HIS A 87 -2.33 18.00 4.70
C HIS A 87 -3.77 18.31 4.28
N ASN A 88 -4.71 18.09 5.20
CA ASN A 88 -6.08 18.47 4.99
C ASN A 88 -6.17 20.00 4.87
N LEU A 89 -6.85 20.46 3.83
CA LEU A 89 -7.09 21.88 3.64
C LEU A 89 -8.16 22.37 4.62
N THR A 90 -7.93 23.54 5.19
CA THR A 90 -8.97 24.29 5.92
C THR A 90 -10.10 24.70 4.96
N PRO A 91 -11.29 25.02 5.46
CA PRO A 91 -12.38 25.52 4.62
C PRO A 91 -11.98 26.77 3.81
N GLU A 92 -11.17 27.66 4.37
CA GLU A 92 -10.68 28.83 3.63
C GLU A 92 -9.74 28.44 2.49
N GLU A 93 -8.76 27.56 2.74
CA GLU A 93 -7.81 27.09 1.71
C GLU A 93 -8.50 26.31 0.60
N LEU A 94 -9.54 25.53 0.94
CA LEU A 94 -10.32 24.79 -0.06
C LEU A 94 -10.99 25.73 -1.08
N THR A 95 -11.41 26.94 -0.67
CA THR A 95 -11.93 27.94 -1.61
C THR A 95 -10.88 28.48 -2.58
N ARG A 96 -9.60 28.33 -2.23
CA ARG A 96 -8.43 28.80 -3.00
C ARG A 96 -7.51 27.64 -3.37
N VAL A 97 -8.05 26.43 -3.55
CA VAL A 97 -7.26 25.22 -3.83
C VAL A 97 -6.32 25.35 -5.03
N HIS A 98 -6.67 26.20 -5.99
CA HIS A 98 -5.86 26.50 -7.18
C HIS A 98 -4.62 27.36 -6.89
N GLU A 99 -4.55 28.00 -5.72
CA GLU A 99 -3.39 28.75 -5.22
C GLU A 99 -2.46 27.86 -4.38
N CYS A 100 -2.90 26.66 -3.98
CA CYS A 100 -2.10 25.72 -3.20
C CYS A 100 -1.04 25.04 -4.07
N ASN A 101 0.20 25.00 -3.59
CA ASN A 101 1.28 24.27 -4.22
C ASN A 101 1.46 22.89 -3.57
N PHE A 102 0.91 21.85 -4.20
CA PHE A 102 0.99 20.47 -3.72
C PHE A 102 2.35 19.80 -3.97
N ASP A 103 3.24 20.42 -4.75
CA ASP A 103 4.58 19.88 -5.02
C ASP A 103 5.62 20.37 -3.99
N HIS A 104 5.25 21.26 -3.07
CA HIS A 104 6.14 21.71 -2.01
C HIS A 104 6.26 20.64 -0.92
N PRO A 105 7.45 20.38 -0.35
CA PRO A 105 7.63 19.38 0.71
C PRO A 105 6.71 19.62 1.92
N ASP A 106 6.42 20.87 2.26
CA ASP A 106 5.50 21.25 3.35
C ASP A 106 4.01 20.91 3.07
N ALA A 107 3.65 20.47 1.87
CA ALA A 107 2.29 20.03 1.58
C ALA A 107 1.96 18.65 2.18
N PHE A 108 2.99 17.90 2.61
CA PHE A 108 2.87 16.54 3.10
C PHE A 108 2.97 16.46 4.63
N ASP A 109 2.10 15.66 5.23
CA ASP A 109 2.17 15.29 6.64
C ASP A 109 3.20 14.15 6.83
N THR A 110 4.47 14.52 6.88
CA THR A 110 5.58 13.55 6.98
C THR A 110 5.64 12.81 8.31
N GLU A 111 4.98 13.31 9.35
CA GLU A 111 4.91 12.65 10.65
C GLU A 111 3.88 11.50 10.65
N GLN A 112 2.91 11.54 9.74
CA GLN A 112 1.91 10.48 9.57
C GLN A 112 2.28 9.44 8.51
N LEU A 113 3.34 9.67 7.72
CA LEU A 113 3.84 8.76 6.68
C LEU A 113 4.54 7.52 7.26
#